data_AF-A0A2M9C1Z0-F1
#
_entry.id   AF-A0A2M9C1Z0-F1
#
_cell.length_a   1.000
_cell.length_b   1.000
_cell.length_c   1.000
_cell.angle_alpha   90.00
_cell.angle_beta   90.00
_cell.angle_gamma   90.00
#
_symmetry.space_group_name_H-M   'P 1'
#
loop_
_entity.id
_entity.type
_entity.pdbx_description
1 polymer ?
#
loop_
_entity_poly.entity_id
_entity_poly.type
_entity_poly.pdbx_seq_one_letter_code
_entity_poly.pdbx_strand_id
1 'polypeptide(L)'
;MTENTEFDIEEYKRQSETQRQTINNEVYDEILKSAKFFLQKRKNNIVSEEIVTALERMEEASRIPNLNEITDIYLFESEFGLNSRELSEEFLYIILIMIAQHYKDEQMHYLEEIILTDGKFRGSNALQFYLKIGTSHKEKREYVLNFIESNIDKFPESHKNMVAMFIKGFLQGDRHAKTIFDKLNITNPEVHFRNPPTQTQRKPKPAKVYPKWWEFWK
;
A
#
# COMPACT_ATOMS: atom_id res chain seq x y z
N MET A 1 13.01 -32.60 -0.63
CA MET A 1 11.73 -31.88 -0.75
C MET A 1 12.04 -30.43 -1.11
N THR A 2 12.28 -30.16 -2.38
CA THR A 2 12.64 -28.82 -2.91
C THR A 2 11.90 -28.48 -4.21
N GLU A 3 11.13 -29.43 -4.77
CA GLU A 3 10.51 -29.33 -6.09
C GLU A 3 9.29 -28.39 -6.16
N ASN A 4 8.67 -28.02 -5.04
CA ASN A 4 7.48 -27.14 -5.07
C ASN A 4 7.82 -25.65 -5.18
N THR A 5 9.02 -25.22 -4.79
CA THR A 5 9.38 -23.79 -4.74
C THR A 5 9.73 -23.20 -6.10
N GLU A 6 10.30 -23.98 -7.01
CA GLU A 6 10.65 -23.52 -8.37
C GLU A 6 9.40 -23.41 -9.25
N PHE A 7 8.48 -24.36 -9.15
CA PHE A 7 7.20 -24.35 -9.88
C PHE A 7 6.35 -23.11 -9.52
N ASP A 8 6.29 -22.74 -8.24
CA ASP A 8 5.55 -21.56 -7.78
C ASP A 8 6.18 -20.24 -8.29
N ILE A 9 7.50 -20.18 -8.44
CA ILE A 9 8.21 -18.99 -8.96
C ILE A 9 8.02 -18.85 -10.47
N GLU A 10 8.08 -19.94 -11.24
CA GLU A 10 7.86 -19.90 -12.69
C GLU A 10 6.41 -19.52 -13.03
N GLU A 11 5.44 -20.08 -12.32
CA GLU A 11 4.04 -19.71 -12.52
C GLU A 11 3.78 -18.26 -12.13
N TYR A 12 4.38 -17.77 -11.04
CA TYR A 12 4.29 -16.35 -10.66
C TYR A 12 4.90 -15.42 -11.71
N LYS A 13 6.06 -15.78 -12.29
CA LYS A 13 6.66 -15.03 -13.40
C LYS A 13 5.77 -15.02 -14.63
N ARG A 14 5.18 -16.15 -15.00
CA ARG A 14 4.24 -16.25 -16.13
C ARG A 14 3.01 -15.37 -15.91
N GLN A 15 2.46 -15.37 -14.70
CA GLN A 15 1.33 -14.51 -14.33
C GLN A 15 1.72 -13.03 -14.39
N SER A 16 2.90 -12.67 -13.87
CA SER A 16 3.45 -11.32 -13.96
C SER A 16 3.61 -10.87 -15.41
N GLU A 17 4.23 -11.67 -16.28
CA GLU A 17 4.38 -11.37 -17.71
C GLU A 17 3.04 -11.19 -18.43
N THR A 18 2.06 -12.04 -18.11
CA THR A 18 0.70 -11.93 -18.68
C THR A 18 0.02 -10.64 -18.24
N GLN A 19 0.08 -10.32 -16.95
CA GLN A 19 -0.52 -9.10 -16.41
C GLN A 19 0.22 -7.84 -16.86
N ARG A 20 1.52 -7.94 -17.11
CA ARG A 20 2.33 -6.84 -17.66
C ARG A 20 1.85 -6.38 -19.03
N GLN A 21 1.19 -7.26 -19.80
CA GLN A 21 0.62 -6.91 -21.11
C GLN A 21 -0.66 -6.07 -21.01
N THR A 22 -1.28 -5.99 -19.83
CA THR A 22 -2.54 -5.25 -19.61
C THR A 22 -2.33 -3.81 -19.16
N ILE A 23 -1.09 -3.43 -18.84
CA ILE A 23 -0.73 -2.08 -18.38
C ILE A 23 0.07 -1.32 -19.45
N ASN A 24 0.14 0.01 -19.29
CA ASN A 24 0.98 0.86 -20.12
C ASN A 24 2.47 0.65 -19.76
N ASN A 25 3.15 -0.15 -20.57
CA ASN A 25 4.55 -0.54 -20.34
C ASN A 25 5.55 0.60 -20.46
N GLU A 26 5.31 1.54 -21.37
CA GLU A 26 6.18 2.70 -21.55
C GLU A 26 6.18 3.56 -20.28
N VAL A 27 4.99 3.84 -19.77
CA VAL A 27 4.81 4.62 -18.54
C VAL A 27 5.38 3.90 -17.33
N TYR A 28 5.14 2.59 -17.20
CA TYR A 28 5.74 1.79 -16.14
C TYR A 28 7.26 1.93 -16.16
N ASP A 29 7.90 1.81 -17.32
CA ASP A 29 9.35 1.83 -17.44
C ASP A 29 9.94 3.21 -17.11
N GLU A 30 9.24 4.30 -17.42
CA GLU A 30 9.65 5.64 -16.99
C GLU A 30 9.55 5.83 -15.47
N ILE A 31 8.48 5.36 -14.83
CA ILE A 31 8.36 5.37 -13.37
C ILE A 31 9.47 4.51 -12.74
N LEU A 32 9.76 3.34 -13.32
CA LEU A 32 10.82 2.45 -12.84
C LEU A 32 12.20 3.08 -12.94
N LYS A 33 12.50 3.80 -14.05
CA LYS A 33 13.75 4.54 -14.20
C LYS A 33 13.89 5.60 -13.11
N SER A 34 12.83 6.36 -12.84
CA SER A 34 12.83 7.35 -11.75
C SER A 34 12.97 6.70 -10.38
N ALA A 35 12.28 5.61 -10.10
CA ALA A 35 12.41 4.85 -8.85
C ALA A 35 13.83 4.35 -8.61
N LYS A 36 14.47 3.76 -9.63
CA LYS A 36 15.88 3.34 -9.57
C LYS A 36 16.80 4.51 -9.25
N PHE A 37 16.57 5.64 -9.91
CA PHE A 37 17.35 6.86 -9.70
C PHE A 37 17.23 7.38 -8.26
N PHE A 38 16.00 7.58 -7.76
CA PHE A 38 15.77 8.07 -6.40
C PHE A 38 16.33 7.11 -5.33
N LEU A 39 16.15 5.80 -5.53
CA LEU A 39 16.69 4.80 -4.61
C LEU A 39 18.23 4.85 -4.55
N GLN A 40 18.91 4.96 -5.70
CA GLN A 40 20.36 5.10 -5.76
C GLN A 40 20.84 6.39 -5.07
N LYS A 41 20.17 7.52 -5.31
CA LYS A 41 20.55 8.80 -4.69
C LYS A 41 20.33 8.78 -3.18
N ARG A 42 19.26 8.15 -2.69
CA ARG A 42 19.02 7.97 -1.25
C ARG A 42 20.12 7.16 -0.59
N LYS A 43 20.58 6.08 -1.24
CA LYS A 43 21.68 5.24 -0.73
C LYS A 43 23.03 5.97 -0.70
N ASN A 44 23.26 6.84 -1.67
CA ASN A 44 24.54 7.54 -1.80
C ASN A 44 24.56 8.93 -1.13
N ASN A 45 23.41 9.43 -0.68
CA ASN A 45 23.21 10.76 -0.08
C ASN A 45 23.72 11.93 -0.96
N ILE A 46 23.56 11.80 -2.28
CA ILE A 46 24.01 12.79 -3.27
C ILE A 46 22.80 13.51 -3.84
N VAL A 47 22.80 14.84 -3.76
CA VAL A 47 21.87 15.73 -4.49
C VAL A 47 22.59 16.17 -5.78
N SER A 48 22.01 15.90 -6.95
CA SER A 48 22.57 16.30 -8.26
C SER A 48 21.50 16.90 -9.17
N GLU A 49 21.92 17.62 -10.21
CA GLU A 49 21.04 18.25 -11.21
C GLU A 49 20.08 17.25 -11.88
N GLU A 50 20.49 15.99 -11.99
CA GLU A 50 19.67 14.87 -12.50
C GLU A 50 18.37 14.64 -11.72
N ILE A 51 18.25 15.17 -10.49
CA ILE A 51 16.98 15.16 -9.74
C ILE A 51 15.92 15.95 -10.49
N VAL A 52 16.26 17.06 -11.14
CA VAL A 52 15.32 17.86 -11.93
C VAL A 52 14.74 17.01 -13.05
N THR A 53 15.59 16.27 -13.78
CA THR A 53 15.15 15.35 -14.84
C THR A 53 14.24 14.24 -14.31
N ALA A 54 14.51 13.69 -13.13
CA ALA A 54 13.64 12.69 -12.52
C ALA A 54 12.29 13.28 -12.12
N LEU A 55 12.26 14.50 -11.58
CA LEU A 55 11.02 15.23 -11.28
C LEU A 55 10.22 15.54 -12.55
N GLU A 56 10.89 15.97 -13.64
CA GLU A 56 10.27 16.23 -14.94
C GLU A 56 9.59 14.97 -15.51
N ARG A 57 10.25 13.80 -15.48
CA ARG A 57 9.64 12.53 -15.91
C ARG A 57 8.37 12.19 -15.12
N MET A 58 8.35 12.51 -13.82
CA MET A 58 7.17 12.24 -12.98
C MET A 58 6.05 13.23 -13.22
N GLU A 59 6.39 14.48 -13.52
CA GLU A 59 5.44 15.49 -14.01
C GLU A 59 4.90 15.14 -15.40
N GLU A 60 5.70 14.52 -16.28
CA GLU A 60 5.20 13.99 -17.55
C GLU A 60 4.26 12.80 -17.33
N ALA A 61 4.60 11.88 -16.42
CA ALA A 61 3.72 10.78 -16.05
C ALA A 61 2.39 11.27 -15.44
N SER A 62 2.40 12.39 -14.70
CA SER A 62 1.16 12.99 -14.17
C SER A 62 0.30 13.69 -15.24
N ARG A 63 0.84 13.90 -16.45
CA ARG A 63 0.15 14.49 -17.60
C ARG A 63 -0.35 13.47 -18.62
N ILE A 64 -0.21 12.18 -18.32
CA ILE A 64 -0.77 11.11 -19.17
C ILE A 64 -2.28 11.35 -19.33
N PRO A 65 -2.82 11.26 -20.56
CA PRO A 65 -4.23 11.56 -20.82
C PRO A 65 -5.20 10.76 -19.96
N ASN A 66 -4.82 9.54 -19.55
CA ASN A 66 -5.59 8.66 -18.70
C ASN A 66 -4.80 8.23 -17.45
N LEU A 67 -4.96 8.96 -16.34
CA LEU A 67 -4.31 8.63 -15.06
C LEU A 67 -4.82 7.34 -14.41
N ASN A 68 -5.92 6.75 -14.90
CA ASN A 68 -6.35 5.42 -14.45
C ASN A 68 -5.32 4.35 -14.83
N GLU A 69 -4.56 4.55 -15.92
CA GLU A 69 -3.45 3.66 -16.29
C GLU A 69 -2.36 3.62 -15.21
N ILE A 70 -2.13 4.74 -14.52
CA ILE A 70 -1.20 4.78 -13.38
C ILE A 70 -1.74 3.99 -12.19
N THR A 71 -3.07 4.02 -11.98
CA THR A 71 -3.70 3.17 -10.96
C THR A 71 -3.48 1.69 -11.29
N ASP A 72 -3.67 1.29 -12.55
CA ASP A 72 -3.45 -0.09 -12.96
C ASP A 72 -1.97 -0.50 -12.84
N ILE A 73 -1.03 0.40 -13.14
CA ILE A 73 0.41 0.22 -12.91
C ILE A 73 0.73 0.03 -11.42
N TYR A 74 0.17 0.87 -10.54
CA TYR A 74 0.37 0.74 -9.10
C TYR A 74 -0.13 -0.61 -8.60
N LEU A 75 -1.35 -1.00 -9.01
CA LEU A 75 -1.96 -2.27 -8.62
C LEU A 75 -1.15 -3.45 -9.13
N PHE A 76 -0.70 -3.40 -10.40
CA PHE A 76 0.20 -4.41 -10.96
C PHE A 76 1.49 -4.54 -10.14
N GLU A 77 2.22 -3.44 -9.89
CA GLU A 77 3.50 -3.52 -9.17
C GLU A 77 3.29 -4.04 -7.73
N SER A 78 2.17 -3.67 -7.09
CA SER A 78 1.83 -4.14 -5.75
C SER A 78 1.50 -5.64 -5.67
N GLU A 79 1.09 -6.25 -6.78
CA GLU A 79 0.62 -7.64 -6.84
C GLU A 79 1.62 -8.59 -7.51
N PHE A 80 2.18 -8.15 -8.64
CA PHE A 80 2.97 -8.97 -9.57
C PHE A 80 4.38 -8.41 -9.80
N GLY A 81 4.77 -7.34 -9.10
CA GLY A 81 6.08 -6.71 -9.22
C GLY A 81 7.21 -7.71 -8.99
N LEU A 82 8.12 -7.84 -9.97
CA LEU A 82 9.31 -8.70 -9.88
C LEU A 82 10.56 -7.96 -9.40
N ASN A 83 10.43 -6.67 -9.09
CA ASN A 83 11.54 -5.88 -8.58
C ASN A 83 11.93 -6.31 -7.15
N SER A 84 13.12 -5.90 -6.71
CA SER A 84 13.47 -6.06 -5.30
C SER A 84 12.52 -5.25 -4.43
N ARG A 85 12.27 -5.73 -3.20
CA ARG A 85 11.36 -5.07 -2.25
C ARG A 85 11.63 -3.57 -2.10
N GLU A 86 12.89 -3.17 -1.91
CA GLU A 86 13.26 -1.75 -1.75
C GLU A 86 12.89 -0.92 -3.00
N LEU A 87 13.05 -1.50 -4.20
CA LEU A 87 12.73 -0.80 -5.43
C LEU A 87 11.22 -0.71 -5.66
N SER A 88 10.46 -1.79 -5.37
CA SER A 88 9.00 -1.73 -5.41
C SER A 88 8.45 -0.73 -4.40
N GLU A 89 9.01 -0.66 -3.18
CA GLU A 89 8.61 0.33 -2.18
C GLU A 89 8.86 1.77 -2.68
N GLU A 90 10.02 2.04 -3.31
CA GLU A 90 10.30 3.34 -3.92
C GLU A 90 9.36 3.67 -5.08
N PHE A 91 9.11 2.70 -5.95
CA PHE A 91 8.21 2.83 -7.10
C PHE A 91 6.80 3.22 -6.67
N LEU A 92 6.23 2.47 -5.74
CA LEU A 92 4.88 2.72 -5.21
C LEU A 92 4.82 4.06 -4.45
N TYR A 93 5.88 4.42 -3.74
CA TYR A 93 5.97 5.70 -3.04
C TYR A 93 5.97 6.90 -4.00
N ILE A 94 6.70 6.81 -5.11
CA ILE A 94 6.72 7.86 -6.14
C ILE A 94 5.33 8.06 -6.74
N ILE A 95 4.64 6.97 -7.10
CA ILE A 95 3.26 7.08 -7.61
C ILE A 95 2.36 7.77 -6.58
N LEU A 96 2.43 7.33 -5.32
CA LEU A 96 1.62 7.89 -4.26
C LEU A 96 1.87 9.39 -4.05
N ILE A 97 3.13 9.82 -3.94
CA ILE A 97 3.44 11.19 -3.56
C ILE A 97 3.40 12.14 -4.76
N MET A 98 3.94 11.73 -5.89
CA MET A 98 4.17 12.63 -7.02
C MET A 98 3.05 12.60 -8.05
N ILE A 99 2.37 11.46 -8.23
CA ILE A 99 1.36 11.32 -9.28
C ILE A 99 -0.05 11.38 -8.68
N ALA A 100 -0.32 10.66 -7.59
CA ALA A 100 -1.66 10.62 -6.99
C ALA A 100 -2.13 11.97 -6.42
N GLN A 101 -1.22 12.94 -6.23
CA GLN A 101 -1.62 14.32 -5.92
C GLN A 101 -2.48 14.96 -7.04
N HIS A 102 -2.30 14.53 -8.29
CA HIS A 102 -3.01 15.04 -9.46
C HIS A 102 -4.33 14.29 -9.75
N TYR A 103 -4.66 13.27 -8.96
CA TYR A 103 -5.91 12.53 -9.12
C TYR A 103 -7.11 13.44 -8.86
N LYS A 104 -8.06 13.39 -9.78
CA LYS A 104 -9.36 14.05 -9.70
C LYS A 104 -10.43 13.02 -9.34
N ASP A 105 -11.67 13.48 -9.23
CA ASP A 105 -12.84 12.65 -8.93
C ASP A 105 -12.94 11.42 -9.86
N GLU A 106 -12.58 11.55 -11.13
CA GLU A 106 -12.57 10.42 -12.08
C GLU A 106 -11.64 9.28 -11.63
N GLN A 107 -10.38 9.59 -11.29
CA GLN A 107 -9.40 8.58 -10.85
C GLN A 107 -9.77 8.01 -9.48
N MET A 108 -10.33 8.86 -8.60
CA MET A 108 -10.80 8.42 -7.29
C MET A 108 -11.99 7.46 -7.42
N HIS A 109 -12.97 7.78 -8.28
CA HIS A 109 -14.10 6.88 -8.59
C HIS A 109 -13.65 5.57 -9.22
N TYR A 110 -12.63 5.58 -10.09
CA TYR A 110 -12.09 4.36 -10.67
C TYR A 110 -11.55 3.41 -9.58
N LEU A 111 -10.82 3.94 -8.60
CA LEU A 111 -10.37 3.17 -7.44
C LEU A 111 -11.55 2.64 -6.61
N GLU A 112 -12.57 3.46 -6.38
CA GLU A 112 -13.77 3.09 -5.64
C GLU A 112 -14.54 1.94 -6.30
N GLU A 113 -14.66 1.97 -7.63
CA GLU A 113 -15.30 0.89 -8.39
C GLU A 113 -14.54 -0.43 -8.19
N ILE A 114 -13.21 -0.41 -8.28
CA ILE A 114 -12.38 -1.60 -8.04
C ILE A 114 -12.57 -2.11 -6.60
N ILE A 115 -12.60 -1.21 -5.62
CA ILE A 115 -12.78 -1.55 -4.19
C ILE A 115 -14.13 -2.24 -3.97
N LEU A 116 -15.19 -1.75 -4.60
CA LEU A 116 -16.56 -2.27 -4.41
C LEU A 116 -16.83 -3.55 -5.21
N THR A 117 -16.20 -3.71 -6.37
CA THR A 117 -16.47 -4.83 -7.29
C THR A 117 -15.57 -6.04 -7.06
N ASP A 118 -14.36 -5.85 -6.52
CA ASP A 118 -13.40 -6.93 -6.24
C ASP A 118 -13.10 -7.06 -4.74
N GLY A 119 -13.83 -7.94 -4.05
CA GLY A 119 -13.56 -8.27 -2.65
C GLY A 119 -12.26 -9.04 -2.39
N LYS A 120 -11.48 -9.40 -3.41
CA LYS A 120 -10.26 -10.20 -3.30
C LYS A 120 -9.01 -9.30 -3.25
N PHE A 121 -7.91 -9.77 -3.83
CA PHE A 121 -6.59 -9.17 -3.68
C PHE A 121 -6.51 -7.79 -4.36
N ARG A 122 -6.99 -7.66 -5.61
CA ARG A 122 -6.94 -6.38 -6.35
C ARG A 122 -7.71 -5.27 -5.65
N GLY A 123 -8.94 -5.52 -5.21
CA GLY A 123 -9.70 -4.50 -4.47
C GLY A 123 -9.17 -4.23 -3.06
N SER A 124 -8.51 -5.19 -2.43
CA SER A 124 -7.75 -4.93 -1.18
C SER A 124 -6.57 -3.99 -1.42
N ASN A 125 -5.82 -4.18 -2.51
CA ASN A 125 -4.72 -3.30 -2.89
C ASN A 125 -5.21 -1.91 -3.32
N ALA A 126 -6.34 -1.85 -4.03
CA ALA A 126 -7.00 -0.59 -4.36
C ALA A 126 -7.42 0.16 -3.11
N LEU A 127 -8.05 -0.51 -2.13
CA LEU A 127 -8.39 0.11 -0.85
C LEU A 127 -7.13 0.60 -0.13
N GLN A 128 -6.07 -0.21 -0.07
CA GLN A 128 -4.84 0.20 0.57
C GLN A 128 -4.25 1.46 -0.08
N PHE A 129 -4.27 1.54 -1.42
CA PHE A 129 -3.80 2.71 -2.15
C PHE A 129 -4.67 3.93 -1.89
N TYR A 130 -6.00 3.77 -1.96
CA TYR A 130 -6.98 4.81 -1.70
C TYR A 130 -6.85 5.40 -0.29
N LEU A 131 -6.65 4.55 0.72
CA LEU A 131 -6.36 4.96 2.08
C LEU A 131 -5.04 5.74 2.19
N LYS A 132 -3.97 5.24 1.55
CA LYS A 132 -2.67 5.94 1.51
C LYS A 132 -2.81 7.34 0.89
N ILE A 133 -3.58 7.49 -0.18
CA ILE A 133 -3.90 8.79 -0.79
C ILE A 133 -4.52 9.73 0.25
N GLY A 134 -5.55 9.28 0.99
CA GLY A 134 -6.21 10.09 2.03
C GLY A 134 -5.30 10.51 3.20
N THR A 135 -4.24 9.74 3.50
CA THR A 135 -3.23 10.14 4.49
C THR A 135 -2.15 11.08 3.95
N SER A 136 -1.71 10.85 2.71
CA SER A 136 -0.61 11.60 2.10
C SER A 136 -1.06 12.97 1.58
N HIS A 137 -2.30 13.06 1.09
CA HIS A 137 -2.87 14.24 0.43
C HIS A 137 -4.06 14.76 1.23
N LYS A 138 -3.83 15.76 2.09
CA LYS A 138 -4.81 16.22 3.09
C LYS A 138 -6.12 16.67 2.45
N GLU A 139 -6.07 17.26 1.27
CA GLU A 139 -7.23 17.73 0.50
C GLU A 139 -8.13 16.58 0.02
N LYS A 140 -7.59 15.35 -0.10
CA LYS A 140 -8.34 14.15 -0.49
C LYS A 140 -8.89 13.38 0.70
N ARG A 141 -8.50 13.72 1.92
CA ARG A 141 -8.87 12.95 3.13
C ARG A 141 -10.38 12.87 3.32
N GLU A 142 -11.06 14.01 3.30
CA GLU A 142 -12.50 14.08 3.57
C GLU A 142 -13.27 13.28 2.52
N TYR A 143 -12.85 13.38 1.26
CA TYR A 143 -13.39 12.59 0.16
C TYR A 143 -13.26 11.08 0.44
N VAL A 144 -12.06 10.63 0.82
CA VAL A 144 -11.79 9.23 1.16
C VAL A 144 -12.64 8.74 2.34
N LEU A 145 -12.75 9.55 3.41
CA LEU A 145 -13.54 9.18 4.59
C LEU A 145 -15.04 9.11 4.28
N ASN A 146 -15.56 10.02 3.45
CA ASN A 146 -16.96 9.99 3.01
C ASN A 146 -17.30 8.74 2.21
N PHE A 147 -16.42 8.32 1.30
CA PHE A 147 -16.59 7.08 0.55
C PHE A 147 -16.65 5.85 1.49
N ILE A 148 -15.70 5.76 2.42
CA ILE A 148 -15.63 4.67 3.40
C ILE A 148 -16.90 4.64 4.24
N GLU A 149 -17.29 5.77 4.82
CA GLU A 149 -18.47 5.85 5.68
C GLU A 149 -19.75 5.43 4.95
N SER A 150 -19.89 5.84 3.68
CA SER A 150 -21.08 5.56 2.87
C SER A 150 -21.17 4.11 2.38
N ASN A 151 -20.06 3.37 2.37
CA ASN A 151 -19.98 2.01 1.82
C ASN A 151 -19.51 0.95 2.81
N ILE A 152 -19.29 1.31 4.08
CA ILE A 152 -18.74 0.42 5.11
C ILE A 152 -19.52 -0.89 5.26
N ASP A 153 -20.84 -0.86 5.09
CA ASP A 153 -21.71 -2.02 5.21
C ASP A 153 -21.57 -3.00 4.02
N LYS A 154 -21.10 -2.50 2.87
CA LYS A 154 -20.86 -3.31 1.67
C LYS A 154 -19.47 -3.93 1.64
N PHE A 155 -18.55 -3.44 2.47
CA PHE A 155 -17.18 -3.95 2.50
C PHE A 155 -17.14 -5.38 3.07
N PRO A 156 -16.35 -6.29 2.47
CA PRO A 156 -16.05 -7.55 3.12
C PRO A 156 -15.19 -7.31 4.38
N GLU A 157 -15.12 -8.30 5.27
CA GLU A 157 -14.43 -8.10 6.54
C GLU A 157 -12.94 -7.79 6.43
N SER A 158 -12.27 -8.25 5.37
CA SER A 158 -10.88 -7.87 5.08
C SER A 158 -10.72 -6.35 4.93
N HIS A 159 -11.62 -5.71 4.19
CA HIS A 159 -11.60 -4.27 3.93
C HIS A 159 -11.96 -3.48 5.18
N LYS A 160 -12.99 -3.88 5.92
CA LYS A 160 -13.36 -3.29 7.21
C LYS A 160 -12.19 -3.29 8.20
N ASN A 161 -11.49 -4.42 8.30
CA ASN A 161 -10.31 -4.56 9.13
C ASN A 161 -9.16 -3.65 8.69
N MET A 162 -8.93 -3.51 7.37
CA MET A 162 -7.93 -2.60 6.82
C MET A 162 -8.25 -1.14 7.16
N VAL A 163 -9.51 -0.73 7.03
CA VAL A 163 -9.99 0.61 7.43
C VAL A 163 -9.78 0.85 8.92
N ALA A 164 -10.13 -0.10 9.79
CA ALA A 164 -9.91 0.03 11.22
C ALA A 164 -8.43 0.20 11.58
N MET A 165 -7.54 -0.57 10.95
CA MET A 165 -6.09 -0.43 11.13
C MET A 165 -5.59 0.92 10.64
N PHE A 166 -6.08 1.40 9.50
CA PHE A 166 -5.73 2.70 8.96
C PHE A 166 -6.13 3.83 9.90
N ILE A 167 -7.38 3.84 10.38
CA ILE A 167 -7.86 4.88 11.30
C ILE A 167 -7.07 4.85 12.60
N LYS A 168 -6.84 3.65 13.17
CA LYS A 168 -6.02 3.48 14.37
C LYS A 168 -4.55 3.87 14.13
N GLY A 169 -4.00 3.67 12.95
CA GLY A 169 -2.60 3.98 12.66
C GLY A 169 -2.35 5.46 12.43
N PHE A 170 -3.27 6.13 11.72
CA PHE A 170 -2.98 7.44 11.13
C PHE A 170 -3.97 8.54 11.51
N LEU A 171 -5.17 8.21 12.01
CA LEU A 171 -6.28 9.16 12.19
C LEU A 171 -6.97 9.07 13.58
N GLN A 172 -6.28 8.59 14.63
CA GLN A 172 -6.87 8.41 15.97
C GLN A 172 -7.49 9.69 16.60
N GLY A 173 -7.10 10.87 16.14
CA GLY A 173 -7.63 12.15 16.61
C GLY A 173 -8.70 12.78 15.71
N ASP A 174 -9.00 12.19 14.56
CA ASP A 174 -9.93 12.73 13.58
C ASP A 174 -11.38 12.36 13.95
N ARG A 175 -12.27 13.36 14.02
CA ARG A 175 -13.67 13.17 14.45
C ARG A 175 -14.48 12.31 13.47
N HIS A 176 -14.23 12.49 12.18
CA HIS A 176 -14.93 11.74 11.14
C HIS A 176 -14.42 10.30 11.12
N ALA A 177 -13.10 10.12 11.18
CA ALA A 177 -12.50 8.79 11.30
C ALA A 177 -12.98 8.04 12.56
N LYS A 178 -13.15 8.73 13.68
CA LYS A 178 -13.73 8.14 14.89
C LYS A 178 -15.16 7.62 14.65
N THR A 179 -15.99 8.38 13.94
CA THR A 179 -17.35 7.96 13.60
C THR A 179 -17.35 6.67 12.77
N ILE A 180 -16.45 6.59 11.78
CA ILE A 180 -16.25 5.37 10.98
C ILE A 180 -15.77 4.21 11.85
N PHE A 181 -14.80 4.45 12.73
CA PHE A 181 -14.26 3.43 13.62
C PHE A 181 -15.33 2.86 14.57
N ASP A 182 -16.17 3.73 15.14
CA ASP A 182 -17.27 3.34 16.01
C ASP A 182 -18.31 2.49 15.23
N LYS A 183 -18.59 2.85 13.96
CA LYS A 183 -19.46 2.07 13.05
C LYS A 183 -18.93 0.67 12.74
N LEU A 184 -17.60 0.50 12.66
CA LEU A 184 -17.00 -0.82 12.42
C LEU A 184 -17.25 -1.78 13.59
N ASN A 185 -17.51 -1.27 14.80
CA ASN A 185 -17.70 -2.06 16.02
C ASN A 185 -16.55 -3.06 16.29
N ILE A 186 -15.33 -2.73 15.84
CA ILE A 186 -14.14 -3.56 16.03
C ILE A 186 -13.45 -3.12 17.32
N THR A 187 -13.63 -3.89 18.38
CA THR A 187 -13.04 -3.60 19.71
C THR A 187 -11.51 -3.71 19.73
N ASN A 188 -10.92 -4.52 18.82
CA ASN A 188 -9.46 -4.62 18.69
C ASN A 188 -9.01 -5.14 17.31
N PRO A 189 -8.71 -4.25 16.33
CA PRO A 189 -8.40 -4.67 14.96
C PRO A 189 -7.11 -5.52 14.85
N GLU A 190 -6.23 -5.47 15.85
CA GLU A 190 -5.00 -6.29 15.89
C GLU A 190 -5.24 -7.77 16.23
N VAL A 191 -6.41 -8.12 16.77
CA VAL A 191 -6.72 -9.49 17.21
C VAL A 191 -7.20 -10.36 16.03
N HIS A 192 -7.86 -9.78 15.04
CA HIS A 192 -8.43 -10.51 13.90
C HIS A 192 -7.40 -10.93 12.83
N PHE A 193 -6.18 -10.37 12.85
CA PHE A 193 -5.09 -10.75 11.94
C PHE A 193 -4.08 -11.73 12.52
N ARG A 194 -4.21 -12.09 13.81
CA ARG A 194 -3.53 -13.27 14.31
C ARG A 194 -4.35 -14.46 13.82
N ASN A 195 -3.73 -15.38 13.09
CA ASN A 195 -4.27 -16.73 12.88
C ASN A 195 -4.98 -17.16 14.18
N PRO A 196 -6.20 -17.74 14.11
CA PRO A 196 -6.87 -18.23 15.30
C PRO A 196 -5.83 -19.02 16.10
N PRO A 197 -5.61 -18.67 17.38
CA PRO A 197 -4.50 -19.24 18.13
C PRO A 197 -4.64 -20.74 18.01
N THR A 198 -3.69 -21.38 17.32
CA THR A 198 -3.59 -22.83 17.31
C THR A 198 -3.55 -23.21 18.77
N GLN A 199 -4.55 -23.95 19.26
CA GLN A 199 -4.59 -24.44 20.63
C GLN A 199 -3.46 -25.44 20.83
N THR A 200 -2.23 -24.95 20.86
CA THR A 200 -1.11 -25.61 21.50
C THR A 200 -0.95 -24.90 22.81
N GLN A 201 -1.38 -25.58 23.88
CA GLN A 201 -1.09 -25.20 25.25
C GLN A 201 0.42 -24.97 25.40
N ARG A 202 0.86 -23.72 25.24
CA ARG A 202 2.21 -23.33 25.63
C ARG A 202 2.18 -23.17 27.14
N LYS A 203 2.73 -24.17 27.83
CA LYS A 203 3.13 -24.04 29.24
C LYS A 203 3.84 -22.69 29.42
N PRO A 204 3.48 -21.88 30.44
CA PRO A 204 4.09 -20.58 30.64
C PRO A 204 5.60 -20.76 30.78
N LYS A 205 6.37 -20.11 29.90
CA LYS A 205 7.82 -19.99 30.08
C LYS A 205 8.06 -19.20 31.37
N PRO A 206 8.96 -19.64 32.27
CA PRO A 206 9.28 -18.88 33.46
C PRO A 206 9.78 -17.48 33.07
N ALA A 207 9.38 -16.49 33.85
CA ALA A 207 9.71 -15.09 33.62
C ALA A 207 11.24 -14.92 33.58
N LYS A 208 11.76 -14.35 32.48
CA LYS A 208 13.15 -13.91 32.42
C LYS A 208 13.29 -12.68 33.29
N VAL A 209 14.02 -12.81 34.40
CA VAL A 209 14.49 -11.67 35.20
C VAL A 209 15.70 -11.11 34.47
N TYR A 210 15.56 -9.90 33.92
CA TYR A 210 16.69 -9.14 33.38
C TYR A 210 17.32 -8.32 34.52
N PRO A 211 18.66 -8.29 34.64
CA PRO A 211 19.33 -7.43 35.61
C PRO A 211 19.03 -5.96 35.31
N LYS A 212 18.94 -5.15 36.37
CA LYS A 212 18.58 -3.74 36.23
C LYS A 212 19.77 -2.99 35.64
N TRP A 213 19.53 -2.06 34.71
CA TRP A 213 20.56 -1.41 33.90
C TRP A 213 21.65 -0.66 34.70
N TRP A 214 21.40 -0.33 35.96
CA TRP A 214 22.37 0.29 36.86
C TRP A 214 23.34 -0.69 37.54
N GLU A 215 23.15 -2.00 37.39
CA GLU A 215 24.08 -3.03 37.89
C GLU A 215 25.32 -3.20 36.99
N PHE A 216 25.38 -2.53 35.84
CA PHE A 216 26.49 -2.58 34.89
C PHE A 216 27.62 -1.56 35.15
N TRP A 217 27.51 -0.73 36.19
CA TRP A 217 28.49 0.32 36.50
C TRP A 217 29.09 0.19 37.92
N LYS A 218 29.38 -1.05 38.37
CA LYS A 218 30.26 -1.34 39.51
C LYS A 218 31.47 -2.12 39.02
#